data_AF-A0A952JL43-F1
#
_entry.id   AF-A0A952JL43-F1
#
_cell.length_a   1.000
_cell.length_b   1.000
_cell.length_c   1.000
_cell.angle_alpha   90.00
_cell.angle_beta   90.00
_cell.angle_gamma   90.00
#
_symmetry.space_group_name_H-M   'P 1'
#
loop_
_entity.id
_entity.type
_entity.pdbx_description
1 polymer ?
#
loop_
_entity_poly.entity_id
_entity_poly.type
_entity_poly.pdbx_seq_one_letter_code
_entity_poly.pdbx_strand_id
1 'polypeptide(L)'
;MRSLLFMLLLLPGWATAQFKRYTYHDADKKVIKEVYQVKDTIQNVLHGRYISYFLNGNIESKGQFVNNETSGVWEFFYETGNIKMRGILRQNSNYGLWEYFYENGQKSMEGTINNRLREGVWKIYYESGDLKESGTYTANKRTGLWRSYFQDGVLRGEIEYTDDHGRFTEYFHSGKVLAEGPKAGVKQVGHWRYFTENGTLESEGEFTDGKRNGTWKHYYPSAKVSAEGAYENDEPVGTWNYYFEDGTLSASGEYKGGKKNGYWSAFTLGGKKRSEVNYDAGSGEYREYYPSGKLKVKGKIENEKNQGLWSYYTEDGKLEGECDFVMGTGTYKGYYASGALQTKGTIENDLRVGTWELYEEDGKLSGYYKPVYENNILVNAGGFKTISENKKESRRGFTYFHPRYPEYRGVIFQGNPAFTFAGQLPMAVEFYNEERLGHEFEFVAIRNPFFTADQNVARNKVFDRGYAIAVKQKFYNPMKTGMWYFAHEVRFTNVGYFANTDFPLIPGTTFTASASEQRAEYGLLVGLRLMQRNNGDGITIDAFTGYGLGYRGFDVESRFEDVFADVNQNKFSHTFRIGISFGYAMSFGGRR
;
A
#
# COMPACT_ATOMS: atom_id res chain seq x y z
N MET A 1 -30.27 -61.54 -1.61
CA MET A 1 -30.19 -62.94 -1.15
C MET A 1 -29.57 -63.78 -2.27
N ARG A 2 -28.26 -64.04 -2.20
CA ARG A 2 -27.52 -65.18 -2.79
C ARG A 2 -26.03 -64.86 -2.74
N SER A 3 -25.42 -65.46 -1.74
CA SER A 3 -24.01 -65.43 -1.39
C SER A 3 -23.18 -66.10 -2.48
N LEU A 4 -22.15 -65.42 -3.00
CA LEU A 4 -21.06 -66.07 -3.73
C LEU A 4 -19.92 -66.33 -2.73
N LEU A 5 -19.75 -67.61 -2.42
CA LEU A 5 -18.70 -68.15 -1.56
C LEU A 5 -17.37 -68.10 -2.34
N PHE A 6 -16.47 -67.17 -2.01
CA PHE A 6 -15.09 -67.20 -2.50
C PHE A 6 -14.30 -68.17 -1.61
N MET A 7 -14.07 -69.38 -2.13
CA MET A 7 -13.30 -70.42 -1.46
C MET A 7 -11.81 -70.02 -1.49
N LEU A 8 -11.30 -69.58 -0.33
CA LEU A 8 -9.88 -69.26 -0.13
C LEU A 8 -9.10 -70.58 -0.06
N LEU A 9 -8.39 -70.93 -1.14
CA LEU A 9 -7.39 -71.99 -1.15
C LEU A 9 -6.21 -71.58 -0.26
N LEU A 10 -6.22 -72.06 0.98
CA LEU A 10 -5.07 -72.06 1.89
C LEU A 10 -4.01 -73.03 1.36
N LEU A 11 -3.09 -72.53 0.52
CA LEU A 11 -1.79 -73.17 0.36
C LEU A 11 -1.00 -72.96 1.66
N PRO A 12 -0.40 -74.00 2.26
CA PRO A 12 0.48 -73.82 3.40
C PRO A 12 1.78 -73.18 2.91
N GLY A 13 1.79 -71.85 2.88
CA GLY A 13 3.02 -71.09 2.76
C GLY A 13 3.89 -71.44 3.95
N TRP A 14 5.04 -72.04 3.69
CA TRP A 14 6.06 -72.28 4.71
C TRP A 14 6.38 -70.93 5.36
N ALA A 15 5.90 -70.74 6.59
CA ALA A 15 6.29 -69.60 7.40
C ALA A 15 7.78 -69.77 7.73
N THR A 16 8.65 -69.24 6.87
CA THR A 16 10.07 -69.12 7.20
C THR A 16 10.17 -68.28 8.45
N ALA A 17 10.74 -68.82 9.52
CA ALA A 17 11.00 -68.07 10.75
C ALA A 17 11.79 -66.80 10.40
N GLN A 18 11.17 -65.63 10.53
CA GLN A 18 11.85 -64.35 10.34
C GLN A 18 12.49 -63.95 11.67
N PHE A 19 13.81 -63.81 11.69
CA PHE A 19 14.54 -63.43 12.89
C PHE A 19 14.52 -61.91 13.05
N LYS A 20 14.12 -61.42 14.22
CA LYS A 20 14.10 -59.99 14.54
C LYS A 20 15.42 -59.58 15.18
N ARG A 21 16.05 -58.52 14.67
CA ARG A 21 17.30 -57.94 15.15
C ARG A 21 17.08 -56.51 15.65
N TYR A 22 17.96 -56.08 16.53
CA TYR A 22 17.96 -54.76 17.15
C TYR A 22 19.37 -54.18 17.09
N THR A 23 19.50 -52.95 16.63
CA THR A 23 20.72 -52.14 16.78
C THR A 23 20.41 -50.98 17.73
N TYR A 24 21.45 -50.41 18.34
CA TYR A 24 21.32 -49.37 19.36
C TYR A 24 22.27 -48.21 19.05
N HIS A 25 21.88 -47.00 19.44
CA HIS A 25 22.71 -45.81 19.28
C HIS A 25 23.84 -45.77 20.32
N ASP A 26 23.59 -46.35 21.49
CA ASP A 26 24.51 -46.38 22.63
C ASP A 26 25.04 -47.79 22.91
N ALA A 27 26.21 -47.84 23.56
CA ALA A 27 26.86 -49.09 23.95
C ALA A 27 26.08 -49.85 25.05
N ASP A 28 25.31 -49.14 25.89
CA ASP A 28 24.50 -49.72 26.98
C ASP A 28 23.21 -50.39 26.46
N LYS A 29 22.91 -50.28 25.15
CA LYS A 29 21.70 -50.82 24.49
C LYS A 29 20.39 -50.27 25.07
N LYS A 30 20.35 -48.99 25.45
CA LYS A 30 19.15 -48.32 25.99
C LYS A 30 18.32 -47.62 24.92
N VAL A 31 18.96 -47.10 23.88
CA VAL A 31 18.35 -46.30 22.81
C VAL A 31 18.39 -47.10 21.52
N ILE A 32 17.24 -47.62 21.11
CA ILE A 32 17.09 -48.41 19.90
C ILE A 32 17.39 -47.54 18.68
N LYS A 33 18.21 -48.06 17.75
CA LYS A 33 18.54 -47.43 16.47
C LYS A 33 17.72 -48.04 15.33
N GLU A 34 17.70 -49.36 15.21
CA GLU A 34 16.91 -50.05 14.18
C GLU A 34 16.31 -51.34 14.73
N VAL A 35 15.18 -51.71 14.14
CA VAL A 35 14.47 -52.96 14.36
C VAL A 35 14.14 -53.55 13.00
N TYR A 36 14.73 -54.70 12.68
CA TYR A 36 14.60 -55.29 11.34
C TYR A 36 14.49 -56.81 11.36
N GLN A 37 13.86 -57.36 10.32
CA GLN A 37 13.73 -58.80 10.10
C GLN A 37 14.76 -59.29 9.08
N VAL A 38 15.40 -60.43 9.36
CA VAL A 38 16.33 -61.11 8.46
C VAL A 38 15.83 -62.52 8.11
N LYS A 39 16.19 -62.97 6.91
CA LYS A 39 15.87 -64.31 6.39
C LYS A 39 16.66 -65.42 7.08
N ASP A 40 17.90 -65.11 7.48
CA ASP A 40 18.81 -66.04 8.13
C ASP A 40 19.74 -65.30 9.11
N THR A 41 20.38 -66.03 10.00
CA THR A 41 21.27 -65.48 11.04
C THR A 41 22.74 -65.39 10.63
N ILE A 42 23.11 -65.83 9.42
CA ILE A 42 24.50 -65.98 8.96
C ILE A 42 24.87 -64.83 8.03
N GLN A 43 24.13 -64.67 6.94
CA GLN A 43 24.27 -63.62 5.93
C GLN A 43 23.51 -62.34 6.31
N ASN A 44 22.61 -62.40 7.30
CA ASN A 44 21.77 -61.27 7.76
C ASN A 44 21.01 -60.56 6.61
N VAL A 45 20.52 -61.34 5.64
CA VAL A 45 19.74 -60.79 4.52
C VAL A 45 18.43 -60.20 5.03
N LEU A 46 18.24 -58.89 4.88
CA LEU A 46 17.03 -58.17 5.25
C LEU A 46 15.83 -58.72 4.47
N HIS A 47 14.83 -59.22 5.20
CA HIS A 47 13.63 -59.82 4.64
C HIS A 47 12.49 -59.70 5.66
N GLY A 48 11.54 -58.81 5.39
CA GLY A 48 10.43 -58.46 6.28
C GLY A 48 10.43 -56.98 6.68
N ARG A 49 9.77 -56.67 7.79
CA ARG A 49 9.57 -55.32 8.33
C ARG A 49 10.89 -54.72 8.84
N TYR A 50 11.06 -53.43 8.56
CA TYR A 50 12.16 -52.59 9.04
C TYR A 50 11.61 -51.30 9.65
N ILE A 51 12.23 -50.84 10.74
CA ILE A 51 11.97 -49.56 11.41
C ILE A 51 13.31 -49.00 11.89
N SER A 52 13.63 -47.76 11.56
CA SER A 52 14.73 -47.00 12.17
C SER A 52 14.18 -45.90 13.08
N TYR A 53 15.00 -45.47 14.05
CA TYR A 53 14.64 -44.49 15.08
C TYR A 53 15.71 -43.41 15.20
N PHE A 54 15.27 -42.16 15.38
CA PHE A 54 16.11 -41.04 15.79
C PHE A 54 16.61 -41.22 17.23
N LEU A 55 17.59 -40.39 17.63
CA LEU A 55 18.17 -40.43 18.98
C LEU A 55 17.13 -40.15 20.07
N ASN A 56 16.09 -39.37 19.76
CA ASN A 56 14.99 -39.06 20.67
C ASN A 56 13.94 -40.19 20.80
N GLY A 57 14.12 -41.31 20.08
CA GLY A 57 13.21 -42.46 20.09
C GLY A 57 12.03 -42.35 19.13
N ASN A 58 11.86 -41.25 18.40
CA ASN A 58 10.87 -41.15 17.34
C ASN A 58 11.29 -41.99 16.13
N ILE A 59 10.32 -42.52 15.39
CA ILE A 59 10.59 -43.27 14.16
C ILE A 59 11.24 -42.32 13.15
N GLU A 60 12.31 -42.77 12.50
CA GLU A 60 12.97 -42.07 11.40
C GLU A 60 12.46 -42.60 10.04
N SER A 61 12.40 -43.92 9.90
CA SER A 61 11.86 -44.57 8.70
C SER A 61 11.23 -45.91 9.03
N LYS A 62 10.27 -46.36 8.21
CA LYS A 62 9.76 -47.73 8.29
C LYS A 62 9.28 -48.21 6.93
N GLY A 63 9.40 -49.52 6.71
CA GLY A 63 9.01 -50.16 5.47
C GLY A 63 9.26 -51.67 5.48
N GLN A 64 9.41 -52.25 4.29
CA GLN A 64 9.71 -53.67 4.13
C GLN A 64 10.92 -53.87 3.20
N PHE A 65 11.70 -54.91 3.50
CA PHE A 65 12.74 -55.46 2.64
C PHE A 65 12.33 -56.84 2.13
N VAL A 66 12.73 -57.14 0.90
CA VAL A 66 12.70 -58.48 0.31
C VAL A 66 14.09 -58.75 -0.25
N ASN A 67 14.85 -59.62 0.41
CA ASN A 67 16.22 -59.99 0.00
C ASN A 67 17.16 -58.78 -0.16
N ASN A 68 17.29 -57.95 0.88
CA ASN A 68 18.09 -56.70 0.90
C ASN A 68 17.59 -55.57 -0.03
N GLU A 69 16.48 -55.77 -0.73
CA GLU A 69 15.86 -54.73 -1.57
C GLU A 69 14.63 -54.16 -0.89
N THR A 70 14.50 -52.84 -0.86
CA THR A 70 13.28 -52.17 -0.40
C THR A 70 12.08 -52.57 -1.27
N SER A 71 10.96 -52.84 -0.60
CA SER A 71 9.70 -53.27 -1.22
C SER A 71 8.50 -52.67 -0.49
N GLY A 72 7.43 -52.37 -1.22
CA GLY A 72 6.18 -51.85 -0.68
C GLY A 72 6.23 -50.38 -0.27
N VAL A 73 5.30 -49.99 0.61
CA VAL A 73 5.18 -48.60 1.08
C VAL A 73 6.24 -48.32 2.14
N TRP A 74 6.96 -47.23 1.93
CA TRP A 74 7.94 -46.69 2.85
C TRP A 74 7.48 -45.33 3.36
N GLU A 75 7.65 -45.13 4.67
CA GLU A 75 7.34 -43.87 5.35
C GLU A 75 8.60 -43.36 6.03
N PHE A 76 8.91 -42.10 5.82
CA PHE A 76 10.02 -41.37 6.43
C PHE A 76 9.45 -40.21 7.24
N PHE A 77 10.08 -39.90 8.36
CA PHE A 77 9.55 -38.97 9.36
C PHE A 77 10.57 -37.86 9.65
N TYR A 78 10.07 -36.73 10.16
CA TYR A 78 10.86 -35.70 10.81
C TYR A 78 11.22 -36.16 12.23
N GLU A 79 12.25 -35.53 12.84
CA GLU A 79 12.62 -35.82 14.23
C GLU A 79 11.48 -35.53 15.22
N THR A 80 10.54 -34.65 14.86
CA THR A 80 9.30 -34.37 15.59
C THR A 80 8.30 -35.53 15.58
N GLY A 81 8.50 -36.54 14.73
CA GLY A 81 7.62 -37.70 14.57
C GLY A 81 6.53 -37.53 13.50
N ASN A 82 6.42 -36.36 12.88
CA ASN A 82 5.51 -36.13 11.76
C ASN A 82 6.06 -36.75 10.48
N ILE A 83 5.17 -37.23 9.60
CA ILE A 83 5.58 -37.82 8.31
C ILE A 83 6.26 -36.73 7.48
N LYS A 84 7.41 -37.07 6.88
CA LYS A 84 8.17 -36.23 5.95
C LYS A 84 7.87 -36.60 4.50
N MET A 85 7.85 -37.89 4.20
CA MET A 85 7.46 -38.38 2.89
C MET A 85 7.04 -39.85 2.96
N ARG A 86 6.19 -40.26 2.03
CA ARG A 86 5.83 -41.67 1.84
C ARG A 86 5.62 -42.00 0.37
N GLY A 87 5.86 -43.26 0.02
CA GLY A 87 5.65 -43.76 -1.33
C GLY A 87 6.10 -45.21 -1.46
N ILE A 88 5.99 -45.77 -2.66
CA ILE A 88 6.44 -47.15 -2.91
C ILE A 88 7.93 -47.11 -3.24
N LEU A 89 8.71 -47.93 -2.53
CA LEU A 89 10.07 -48.28 -2.95
C LEU A 89 10.06 -49.69 -3.53
N ARG A 90 10.70 -49.84 -4.69
CA ARG A 90 10.95 -51.12 -5.34
C ARG A 90 12.41 -51.15 -5.78
N GLN A 91 13.17 -52.13 -5.30
CA GLN A 91 14.60 -52.28 -5.65
C GLN A 91 15.41 -51.02 -5.35
N ASN A 92 15.18 -50.40 -4.19
CA ASN A 92 15.89 -49.19 -3.74
C ASN A 92 15.65 -47.97 -4.65
N SER A 93 14.50 -47.94 -5.32
CA SER A 93 14.09 -46.85 -6.20
C SER A 93 12.63 -46.47 -5.96
N ASN A 94 12.34 -45.18 -6.05
CA ASN A 94 11.00 -44.60 -5.94
C ASN A 94 10.14 -45.06 -7.12
N TYR A 95 8.94 -45.56 -6.80
CA TYR A 95 7.96 -46.06 -7.76
C TYR A 95 6.56 -45.52 -7.45
N GLY A 96 5.78 -45.19 -8.47
CA GLY A 96 4.39 -44.75 -8.31
C GLY A 96 4.23 -43.42 -7.59
N LEU A 97 3.10 -43.25 -6.90
CA LEU A 97 2.77 -42.01 -6.18
C LEU A 97 3.69 -41.80 -4.98
N TRP A 98 4.27 -40.62 -4.90
CA TRP A 98 5.00 -40.12 -3.76
C TRP A 98 4.33 -38.88 -3.20
N GLU A 99 4.19 -38.86 -1.87
CA GLU A 99 3.63 -37.75 -1.12
C GLU A 99 4.71 -37.22 -0.17
N TYR A 100 4.87 -35.91 -0.16
CA TYR A 100 5.81 -35.18 0.69
C TYR A 100 5.00 -34.24 1.57
N PHE A 101 5.49 -34.02 2.78
CA PHE A 101 4.76 -33.27 3.80
C PHE A 101 5.67 -32.19 4.40
N TYR A 102 5.05 -31.11 4.85
CA TYR A 102 5.65 -30.15 5.76
C TYR A 102 5.69 -30.72 7.18
N GLU A 103 6.48 -30.10 8.05
CA GLU A 103 6.61 -30.54 9.45
C GLU A 103 5.31 -30.36 10.25
N ASN A 104 4.39 -29.51 9.79
CA ASN A 104 3.04 -29.38 10.35
C ASN A 104 2.07 -30.53 9.95
N GLY A 105 2.53 -31.50 9.15
CA GLY A 105 1.78 -32.67 8.71
C GLY A 105 0.93 -32.45 7.45
N GLN A 106 0.87 -31.25 6.89
CA GLN A 106 0.20 -31.00 5.62
C GLN A 106 1.09 -31.37 4.43
N LYS A 107 0.49 -31.70 3.29
CA LYS A 107 1.26 -32.05 2.09
C LYS A 107 2.04 -30.84 1.58
N SER A 108 3.27 -31.04 1.16
CA SER A 108 4.10 -30.04 0.48
C SER A 108 4.12 -30.26 -1.02
N MET A 109 4.19 -31.51 -1.47
CA MET A 109 4.03 -31.87 -2.87
C MET A 109 3.65 -33.34 -3.03
N GLU A 110 3.07 -33.68 -4.17
CA GLU A 110 2.80 -35.06 -4.55
C GLU A 110 2.90 -35.24 -6.06
N GLY A 111 3.24 -36.47 -6.47
CA GLY A 111 3.26 -36.85 -7.88
C GLY A 111 3.91 -38.21 -8.09
N THR A 112 3.91 -38.66 -9.34
CA THR A 112 4.43 -39.98 -9.69
C THR A 112 5.94 -39.91 -9.93
N ILE A 113 6.68 -40.84 -9.33
CA ILE A 113 8.09 -41.08 -9.61
C ILE A 113 8.24 -42.51 -10.11
N ASN A 114 8.79 -42.70 -11.30
CA ASN A 114 9.16 -44.00 -11.83
C ASN A 114 10.65 -44.01 -12.14
N ASN A 115 11.39 -44.98 -11.59
CA ASN A 115 12.84 -45.13 -11.84
C ASN A 115 13.65 -43.85 -11.59
N ARG A 116 13.36 -43.14 -10.48
CA ARG A 116 13.98 -41.85 -10.09
C ARG A 116 13.65 -40.66 -11.02
N LEU A 117 12.70 -40.82 -11.93
CA LEU A 117 12.21 -39.76 -12.80
C LEU A 117 10.78 -39.36 -12.41
N ARG A 118 10.53 -38.07 -12.29
CA ARG A 118 9.18 -37.51 -12.12
C ARG A 118 8.40 -37.67 -13.42
N GLU A 119 7.18 -38.16 -13.31
CA GLU A 119 6.25 -38.38 -14.41
C GLU A 119 4.83 -37.94 -14.03
N GLY A 120 4.04 -37.55 -15.03
CA GLY A 120 2.64 -37.24 -14.87
C GLY A 120 2.40 -35.93 -14.12
N VAL A 121 1.19 -35.79 -13.58
CA VAL A 121 0.76 -34.57 -12.88
C VAL A 121 1.42 -34.50 -11.51
N TRP A 122 2.04 -33.37 -11.24
CA TRP A 122 2.57 -33.00 -9.94
C TRP A 122 1.79 -31.84 -9.37
N LYS A 123 1.58 -31.87 -8.06
CA LYS A 123 0.96 -30.79 -7.29
C LYS A 123 1.90 -30.39 -6.18
N ILE A 124 2.01 -29.10 -5.96
CA ILE A 124 2.81 -28.46 -4.92
C ILE A 124 1.85 -27.58 -4.13
N TYR A 125 1.99 -27.58 -2.81
CA TYR A 125 1.07 -26.94 -1.88
C TYR A 125 1.79 -25.87 -1.05
N TYR A 126 1.03 -24.96 -0.47
CA TYR A 126 1.48 -24.05 0.59
C TYR A 126 1.53 -24.78 1.93
N GLU A 127 2.21 -24.20 2.92
CA GLU A 127 2.20 -24.67 4.31
C GLU A 127 0.82 -24.59 5.00
N SER A 128 -0.19 -24.00 4.35
CA SER A 128 -1.59 -24.05 4.77
C SER A 128 -2.38 -25.23 4.18
N GLY A 129 -1.80 -25.93 3.20
CA GLY A 129 -2.40 -27.04 2.47
C GLY A 129 -3.08 -26.62 1.16
N ASP A 130 -3.16 -25.32 0.88
CA ASP A 130 -3.73 -24.79 -0.35
C ASP A 130 -2.83 -25.08 -1.55
N LEU A 131 -3.42 -25.32 -2.72
CA LEU A 131 -2.67 -25.63 -3.94
C LEU A 131 -1.84 -24.42 -4.37
N LYS A 132 -0.52 -24.60 -4.48
CA LYS A 132 0.43 -23.55 -4.88
C LYS A 132 0.76 -23.62 -6.35
N GLU A 133 1.01 -24.82 -6.87
CA GLU A 133 1.43 -25.03 -8.25
C GLU A 133 1.03 -26.44 -8.72
N SER A 134 0.69 -26.58 -9.99
CA SER A 134 0.44 -27.88 -10.59
C SER A 134 0.80 -27.89 -12.06
N GLY A 135 1.29 -29.03 -12.54
CA GLY A 135 1.56 -29.26 -13.96
C GLY A 135 2.13 -30.66 -14.20
N THR A 136 2.56 -30.92 -15.44
CA THR A 136 3.02 -32.25 -15.83
C THR A 136 4.54 -32.31 -15.95
N TYR A 137 5.14 -33.38 -15.42
CA TYR A 137 6.51 -33.76 -15.69
C TYR A 137 6.57 -34.91 -16.69
N THR A 138 7.55 -34.86 -17.59
CA THR A 138 7.95 -35.97 -18.45
C THR A 138 9.46 -36.17 -18.28
N ALA A 139 9.87 -37.30 -17.70
CA ALA A 139 11.28 -37.61 -17.43
C ALA A 139 12.05 -36.47 -16.73
N ASN A 140 11.52 -35.99 -15.59
CA ASN A 140 12.03 -34.84 -14.81
C ASN A 140 11.92 -33.44 -15.45
N LYS A 141 11.53 -33.32 -16.72
CA LYS A 141 11.34 -32.01 -17.38
C LYS A 141 9.89 -31.56 -17.30
N ARG A 142 9.65 -30.25 -17.12
CA ARG A 142 8.28 -29.70 -17.17
C ARG A 142 7.75 -29.73 -18.60
N THR A 143 6.50 -30.15 -18.76
CA THR A 143 5.83 -30.24 -20.06
C THR A 143 4.36 -29.83 -19.94
N GLY A 144 3.83 -29.19 -20.98
CA GLY A 144 2.44 -28.75 -21.05
C GLY A 144 2.14 -27.58 -20.11
N LEU A 145 0.87 -27.38 -19.81
CA LEU A 145 0.42 -26.26 -19.00
C LEU A 145 0.76 -26.45 -17.51
N TRP A 146 1.46 -25.47 -16.98
CA TRP A 146 1.75 -25.32 -15.56
C TRP A 146 1.03 -24.07 -15.05
N ARG A 147 0.39 -24.19 -13.89
CA ARG A 147 -0.32 -23.09 -13.23
C ARG A 147 0.15 -22.96 -11.79
N SER A 148 0.28 -21.73 -11.33
CA SER A 148 0.50 -21.36 -9.95
C SER A 148 -0.65 -20.49 -9.44
N TYR A 149 -0.93 -20.59 -8.14
CA TYR A 149 -2.06 -19.92 -7.50
C TYR A 149 -1.58 -19.14 -6.28
N PHE A 150 -2.30 -18.09 -5.92
CA PHE A 150 -2.23 -17.47 -4.61
C PHE A 150 -2.83 -18.41 -3.56
N GLN A 151 -2.58 -18.14 -2.28
CA GLN A 151 -3.01 -19.01 -1.19
C GLN A 151 -4.54 -19.13 -1.07
N ASP A 152 -5.28 -18.13 -1.53
CA ASP A 152 -6.75 -18.14 -1.61
C ASP A 152 -7.31 -18.85 -2.86
N GLY A 153 -6.44 -19.39 -3.72
CA GLY A 153 -6.80 -20.12 -4.93
C GLY A 153 -6.92 -19.27 -6.19
N VAL A 154 -6.74 -17.94 -6.12
CA VAL A 154 -6.73 -17.08 -7.30
C VAL A 154 -5.52 -17.41 -8.18
N LEU A 155 -5.69 -17.45 -9.51
CA LEU A 155 -4.60 -17.72 -10.44
C LEU A 155 -3.51 -16.66 -10.30
N ARG A 156 -2.28 -17.10 -10.01
CA ARG A 156 -1.10 -16.25 -9.87
C ARG A 156 -0.26 -16.24 -11.13
N GLY A 157 -0.15 -17.36 -11.83
CA GLY A 157 0.62 -17.40 -13.06
C GLY A 157 0.47 -18.70 -13.81
N GLU A 158 0.85 -18.66 -15.08
CA GLU A 158 0.83 -19.83 -15.94
C GLU A 158 1.94 -19.80 -16.99
N ILE A 159 2.29 -20.98 -17.47
CA ILE A 159 3.27 -21.20 -18.53
C ILE A 159 2.96 -22.51 -19.22
N GLU A 160 2.99 -22.49 -20.55
CA GLU A 160 2.97 -23.71 -21.35
C GLU A 160 4.41 -24.10 -21.70
N TYR A 161 4.89 -25.20 -21.08
CA TYR A 161 6.24 -25.70 -21.29
C TYR A 161 6.34 -26.65 -22.49
N THR A 162 7.26 -26.35 -23.40
CA THR A 162 7.78 -27.25 -24.44
C THR A 162 9.26 -27.49 -24.17
N ASP A 163 9.63 -28.73 -23.83
CA ASP A 163 11.01 -29.12 -23.44
C ASP A 163 11.63 -28.18 -22.39
N ASP A 164 10.90 -27.95 -21.28
CA ASP A 164 11.30 -27.07 -20.18
C ASP A 164 11.46 -25.58 -20.57
N HIS A 165 10.96 -25.14 -21.74
CA HIS A 165 10.91 -23.73 -22.14
C HIS A 165 9.48 -23.26 -22.36
N GLY A 166 9.18 -22.00 -22.06
CA GLY A 166 7.85 -21.44 -22.33
C GLY A 166 7.77 -19.95 -22.03
N ARG A 167 6.66 -19.32 -22.43
CA ARG A 167 6.36 -17.93 -22.06
C ARG A 167 5.50 -17.96 -20.79
N PHE A 168 6.00 -17.36 -19.73
CA PHE A 168 5.31 -17.25 -18.46
C PHE A 168 4.54 -15.94 -18.39
N THR A 169 3.34 -16.00 -17.83
CA THR A 169 2.52 -14.84 -17.48
C THR A 169 2.21 -14.91 -15.99
N GLU A 170 2.55 -13.87 -15.26
CA GLU A 170 2.19 -13.67 -13.85
C GLU A 170 1.09 -12.60 -13.75
N TYR A 171 0.17 -12.80 -12.81
CA TYR A 171 -0.97 -11.93 -12.59
C TYR A 171 -0.92 -11.31 -11.19
N PHE A 172 -1.42 -10.09 -11.09
CA PHE A 172 -1.87 -9.52 -9.84
C PHE A 172 -3.06 -10.31 -9.29
N HIS A 173 -3.35 -10.09 -8.02
CA HIS A 173 -4.51 -10.69 -7.36
C HIS A 173 -5.85 -10.28 -8.02
N SER A 174 -5.88 -9.12 -8.70
CA SER A 174 -7.02 -8.67 -9.52
C SER A 174 -7.21 -9.46 -10.83
N GLY A 175 -6.26 -10.32 -11.21
CA GLY A 175 -6.24 -11.04 -12.49
C GLY A 175 -5.62 -10.27 -13.65
N LYS A 176 -5.15 -9.03 -13.44
CA LYS A 176 -4.39 -8.28 -14.45
C LYS A 176 -2.95 -8.77 -14.54
N VAL A 177 -2.32 -8.63 -15.69
CA VAL A 177 -0.93 -9.06 -15.89
C VAL A 177 0.02 -8.21 -15.05
N LEU A 178 0.85 -8.86 -14.24
CA LEU A 178 1.94 -8.29 -13.45
C LEU A 178 3.26 -8.35 -14.22
N ALA A 179 3.57 -9.50 -14.80
CA ALA A 179 4.81 -9.72 -15.52
C ALA A 179 4.64 -10.78 -16.59
N GLU A 180 5.44 -10.69 -17.64
CA GLU A 180 5.51 -11.75 -18.64
C GLU A 180 6.89 -11.83 -19.30
N GLY A 181 7.26 -13.03 -19.71
CA GLY A 181 8.49 -13.26 -20.45
C GLY A 181 8.87 -14.74 -20.56
N PRO A 182 9.92 -15.07 -21.32
CA PRO A 182 10.37 -16.45 -21.46
C PRO A 182 10.99 -17.01 -20.17
N LYS A 183 10.79 -18.31 -19.94
CA LYS A 183 11.51 -19.09 -18.92
C LYS A 183 12.18 -20.30 -19.54
N ALA A 184 13.34 -20.64 -19.00
CA ALA A 184 14.00 -21.94 -19.16
C ALA A 184 14.04 -22.62 -17.78
N GLY A 185 13.23 -23.68 -17.63
CA GLY A 185 12.91 -24.28 -16.36
C GLY A 185 12.27 -23.26 -15.40
N VAL A 186 12.90 -23.06 -14.25
CA VAL A 186 12.47 -22.06 -13.25
C VAL A 186 13.03 -20.65 -13.51
N LYS A 187 14.02 -20.50 -14.38
CA LYS A 187 14.77 -19.25 -14.56
C LYS A 187 14.14 -18.37 -15.64
N GLN A 188 14.14 -17.07 -15.41
CA GLN A 188 13.79 -16.07 -16.42
C GLN A 188 14.91 -15.97 -17.46
N VAL A 189 14.54 -15.92 -18.74
CA VAL A 189 15.47 -15.73 -19.86
C VAL A 189 14.84 -14.82 -20.92
N GLY A 190 15.67 -14.11 -21.68
CA GLY A 190 15.21 -13.22 -22.76
C GLY A 190 14.44 -12.00 -22.25
N HIS A 191 13.63 -11.42 -23.14
CA HIS A 191 12.91 -10.16 -22.87
C HIS A 191 11.73 -10.34 -21.91
N TRP A 192 11.72 -9.57 -20.83
CA TRP A 192 10.66 -9.53 -19.84
C TRP A 192 10.00 -8.16 -19.76
N ARG A 193 8.69 -8.15 -19.48
CA ARG A 193 7.89 -6.95 -19.26
C ARG A 193 7.21 -7.02 -17.90
N TYR A 194 7.13 -5.88 -17.22
CA TYR A 194 6.49 -5.71 -15.92
C TYR A 194 5.49 -4.57 -16.00
N PHE A 195 4.33 -4.75 -15.40
CA PHE A 195 3.20 -3.83 -15.49
C PHE A 195 2.72 -3.44 -14.10
N THR A 196 2.11 -2.25 -14.01
CA THR A 196 1.39 -1.82 -12.81
C THR A 196 0.02 -2.49 -12.73
N GLU A 197 -0.63 -2.42 -11.56
CA GLU A 197 -2.02 -2.88 -11.35
C GLU A 197 -3.03 -2.17 -12.28
N ASN A 198 -2.67 -1.02 -12.85
CA ASN A 198 -3.51 -0.33 -13.84
C ASN A 198 -3.29 -0.83 -15.27
N GLY A 199 -2.35 -1.74 -15.49
CA GLY A 199 -1.99 -2.30 -16.80
C GLY A 199 -0.98 -1.45 -17.57
N THR A 200 -0.39 -0.42 -16.97
CA THR A 200 0.66 0.39 -17.62
C THR A 200 1.99 -0.33 -17.52
N LEU A 201 2.77 -0.34 -18.61
CA LEU A 201 4.14 -0.87 -18.58
C LEU A 201 4.97 -0.06 -17.58
N GLU A 202 5.60 -0.75 -16.63
CA GLU A 202 6.43 -0.16 -15.58
C GLU A 202 7.92 -0.30 -15.92
N SER A 203 8.32 -1.49 -16.40
CA SER A 203 9.69 -1.74 -16.85
C SER A 203 9.79 -2.91 -17.81
N GLU A 204 10.87 -2.94 -18.58
CA GLU A 204 11.21 -4.08 -19.43
C GLU A 204 12.73 -4.18 -19.63
N GLY A 205 13.19 -5.38 -19.98
CA GLY A 205 14.58 -5.64 -20.30
C GLY A 205 14.88 -7.12 -20.41
N GLU A 206 16.15 -7.46 -20.60
CA GLU A 206 16.58 -8.83 -20.83
C GLU A 206 17.01 -9.53 -19.53
N PHE A 207 16.74 -10.83 -19.46
CA PHE A 207 17.26 -11.75 -18.46
C PHE A 207 18.19 -12.78 -19.09
N THR A 208 19.28 -13.10 -18.42
CA THR A 208 20.13 -14.25 -18.70
C THR A 208 20.27 -15.07 -17.42
N ASP A 209 19.91 -16.34 -17.48
CA ASP A 209 20.03 -17.26 -16.34
C ASP A 209 19.36 -16.80 -15.04
N GLY A 210 18.24 -16.07 -15.15
CA GLY A 210 17.48 -15.53 -14.02
C GLY A 210 18.03 -14.23 -13.45
N LYS A 211 19.03 -13.62 -14.09
CA LYS A 211 19.58 -12.31 -13.71
C LYS A 211 19.35 -11.28 -14.81
N ARG A 212 19.13 -10.01 -14.43
CA ARG A 212 19.01 -8.90 -15.37
C ARG A 212 20.33 -8.72 -16.11
N ASN A 213 20.22 -8.59 -17.43
CA ASN A 213 21.36 -8.41 -18.32
C ASN A 213 20.98 -7.50 -19.48
N GLY A 214 21.92 -6.74 -20.04
CA GLY A 214 21.64 -5.83 -21.16
C GLY A 214 20.77 -4.63 -20.78
N THR A 215 20.15 -4.01 -21.78
CA THR A 215 19.40 -2.76 -21.64
C THR A 215 18.09 -2.97 -20.91
N TRP A 216 17.82 -2.09 -19.96
CA TRP A 216 16.59 -2.00 -19.20
C TRP A 216 15.99 -0.61 -19.32
N LYS A 217 14.67 -0.57 -19.39
CA LYS A 217 13.87 0.66 -19.43
C LYS A 217 12.84 0.64 -18.32
N HIS A 218 12.63 1.81 -17.74
CA HIS A 218 11.59 2.09 -16.76
C HIS A 218 10.69 3.17 -17.32
N TYR A 219 9.42 3.15 -16.94
CA TYR A 219 8.40 4.01 -17.51
C TYR A 219 7.62 4.75 -16.43
N TYR A 220 7.20 5.97 -16.76
CA TYR A 220 6.17 6.70 -16.01
C TYR A 220 4.78 6.08 -16.27
N PRO A 221 3.78 6.37 -15.42
CA PRO A 221 2.38 5.99 -15.69
C PRO A 221 1.85 6.48 -17.05
N SER A 222 2.42 7.57 -17.58
CA SER A 222 2.15 8.11 -18.92
C SER A 222 2.80 7.33 -20.07
N ALA A 223 3.46 6.19 -19.79
CA ALA A 223 4.21 5.33 -20.72
C ALA A 223 5.46 5.97 -21.35
N LYS A 224 5.89 7.14 -20.88
CA LYS A 224 7.17 7.73 -21.25
C LYS A 224 8.30 7.11 -20.43
N VAL A 225 9.49 6.99 -21.03
CA VAL A 225 10.68 6.47 -20.34
C VAL A 225 11.04 7.37 -19.17
N SER A 226 11.11 6.82 -17.96
CA SER A 226 11.54 7.50 -16.75
C SER A 226 13.04 7.27 -16.47
N ALA A 227 13.55 6.10 -16.83
CA ALA A 227 14.97 5.79 -16.76
C ALA A 227 15.35 4.69 -17.77
N GLU A 228 16.59 4.72 -18.24
CA GLU A 228 17.17 3.62 -19.02
C GLU A 228 18.66 3.46 -18.72
N GLY A 229 19.14 2.23 -18.86
CA GLY A 229 20.55 1.88 -18.67
C GLY A 229 20.76 0.39 -18.86
N ALA A 230 21.97 -0.09 -18.59
CA ALA A 230 22.28 -1.51 -18.71
C ALA A 230 22.51 -2.17 -17.35
N TYR A 231 22.22 -3.47 -17.30
CA TYR A 231 22.60 -4.37 -16.22
C TYR A 231 23.58 -5.44 -16.72
N GLU A 232 24.47 -5.89 -15.85
CA GLU A 232 25.28 -7.09 -16.01
C GLU A 232 25.15 -7.91 -14.72
N ASN A 233 24.54 -9.09 -14.82
CA ASN A 233 24.32 -9.99 -13.67
C ASN A 233 23.64 -9.31 -12.46
N ASP A 234 22.54 -8.58 -12.71
CA ASP A 234 21.79 -7.76 -11.75
C ASP A 234 22.45 -6.47 -11.26
N GLU A 235 23.72 -6.21 -11.61
CA GLU A 235 24.43 -4.98 -11.27
C GLU A 235 24.29 -3.94 -12.39
N PRO A 236 23.95 -2.67 -12.08
CA PRO A 236 23.90 -1.63 -13.09
C PRO A 236 25.31 -1.34 -13.64
N VAL A 237 25.40 -1.17 -14.96
CA VAL A 237 26.66 -0.89 -15.67
C VAL A 237 26.46 0.16 -16.75
N GLY A 238 27.54 0.86 -17.08
CA GLY A 238 27.56 1.87 -18.14
C GLY A 238 26.70 3.09 -17.82
N THR A 239 26.35 3.84 -18.85
CA THR A 239 25.57 5.08 -18.70
C THR A 239 24.11 4.77 -18.36
N TRP A 240 23.63 5.41 -17.30
CA TRP A 240 22.24 5.45 -16.90
C TRP A 240 21.70 6.86 -17.10
N ASN A 241 20.55 6.95 -17.76
CA ASN A 241 19.83 8.19 -18.01
C ASN A 241 18.49 8.16 -17.29
N TYR A 242 18.11 9.29 -16.71
CA TYR A 242 16.85 9.51 -16.03
C TYR A 242 16.17 10.71 -16.66
N TYR A 243 14.87 10.65 -16.84
CA TYR A 243 14.12 11.66 -17.59
C TYR A 243 13.02 12.26 -16.73
N PHE A 244 12.69 13.51 -16.95
CA PHE A 244 11.43 14.10 -16.50
C PHE A 244 10.26 13.55 -17.33
N GLU A 245 9.04 13.75 -16.86
CA GLU A 245 7.84 13.26 -17.55
C GLU A 245 7.56 13.96 -18.90
N ASP A 246 8.20 15.11 -19.18
CA ASP A 246 8.17 15.70 -20.52
C ASP A 246 9.13 15.01 -21.52
N GLY A 247 10.02 14.13 -21.02
CA GLY A 247 11.05 13.41 -21.79
C GLY A 247 12.42 14.08 -21.76
N THR A 248 12.58 15.23 -21.10
CA THR A 248 13.88 15.89 -20.95
C THR A 248 14.76 15.18 -19.93
N LEU A 249 16.08 15.23 -20.10
CA LEU A 249 17.03 14.56 -19.20
C LEU A 249 16.98 15.23 -17.82
N SER A 250 16.69 14.43 -16.78
CA SER A 250 16.70 14.86 -15.38
C SER A 250 18.02 14.55 -14.69
N ALA A 251 18.62 13.40 -14.98
CA ALA A 251 19.94 13.04 -14.50
C ALA A 251 20.63 12.04 -15.43
N SER A 252 21.95 12.01 -15.40
CA SER A 252 22.76 11.01 -16.12
C SER A 252 24.08 10.76 -15.41
N GLY A 253 24.57 9.52 -15.47
CA GLY A 253 25.87 9.16 -14.96
C GLY A 253 26.23 7.71 -15.26
N GLU A 254 27.48 7.35 -14.97
CA GLU A 254 27.99 6.00 -15.26
C GLU A 254 27.98 5.13 -14.00
N TYR A 255 27.67 3.85 -14.18
CA TYR A 255 27.90 2.81 -13.18
C TYR A 255 29.05 1.89 -13.60
N LYS A 256 29.89 1.54 -12.63
CA LYS A 256 30.97 0.55 -12.80
C LYS A 256 31.02 -0.34 -11.56
N GLY A 257 30.88 -1.66 -11.74
CA GLY A 257 30.80 -2.62 -10.64
C GLY A 257 29.67 -2.31 -9.66
N GLY A 258 28.49 -1.96 -10.20
CA GLY A 258 27.30 -1.62 -9.44
C GLY A 258 27.34 -0.28 -8.69
N LYS A 259 28.44 0.49 -8.77
CA LYS A 259 28.60 1.77 -8.06
C LYS A 259 28.69 2.94 -9.03
N LYS A 260 28.23 4.11 -8.58
CA LYS A 260 28.37 5.37 -9.32
C LYS A 260 29.84 5.65 -9.60
N ASN A 261 30.17 5.94 -10.85
CA ASN A 261 31.51 6.20 -11.34
C ASN A 261 31.50 7.43 -12.26
N GLY A 262 32.55 8.25 -12.19
CA GLY A 262 32.68 9.46 -12.99
C GLY A 262 31.60 10.50 -12.69
N TYR A 263 31.31 11.34 -13.69
CA TYR A 263 30.36 12.44 -13.55
C TYR A 263 28.91 11.95 -13.51
N TRP A 264 28.24 12.26 -12.42
CA TRP A 264 26.80 12.21 -12.26
C TRP A 264 26.25 13.61 -12.30
N SER A 265 25.49 13.95 -13.34
CA SER A 265 24.90 15.28 -13.52
C SER A 265 23.40 15.22 -13.31
N ALA A 266 22.84 16.23 -12.65
CA ALA A 266 21.41 16.48 -12.57
C ALA A 266 21.07 17.80 -13.27
N PHE A 267 19.90 17.83 -13.90
CA PHE A 267 19.44 18.93 -14.74
C PHE A 267 18.10 19.47 -14.24
N THR A 268 17.78 20.69 -14.65
CA THR A 268 16.45 21.29 -14.47
C THR A 268 15.54 20.91 -15.64
N LEU A 269 14.23 21.13 -15.50
CA LEU A 269 13.25 20.90 -16.59
C LEU A 269 13.60 21.68 -17.88
N GLY A 270 14.32 22.79 -17.77
CA GLY A 270 14.83 23.55 -18.91
C GLY A 270 16.17 23.03 -19.49
N GLY A 271 16.62 21.84 -19.09
CA GLY A 271 17.86 21.22 -19.55
C GLY A 271 19.15 21.82 -19.00
N LYS A 272 19.08 22.88 -18.19
CA LYS A 272 20.26 23.48 -17.56
C LYS A 272 20.78 22.59 -16.42
N LYS A 273 22.09 22.38 -16.36
CA LYS A 273 22.76 21.64 -15.28
C LYS A 273 22.46 22.31 -13.94
N ARG A 274 21.92 21.53 -13.00
CA ARG A 274 21.58 21.94 -11.62
C ARG A 274 22.70 21.55 -10.66
N SER A 275 23.23 20.35 -10.80
CA SER A 275 24.33 19.85 -9.97
C SER A 275 25.12 18.77 -10.69
N GLU A 276 26.32 18.50 -10.21
CA GLU A 276 27.15 17.39 -10.63
C GLU A 276 27.96 16.82 -9.46
N VAL A 277 28.30 15.54 -9.56
CA VAL A 277 29.24 14.86 -8.67
C VAL A 277 30.20 14.05 -9.51
N ASN A 278 31.51 14.25 -9.33
CA ASN A 278 32.51 13.39 -9.96
C ASN A 278 32.90 12.26 -9.00
N TYR A 279 32.28 11.09 -9.14
CA TYR A 279 32.55 9.94 -8.30
C TYR A 279 33.82 9.19 -8.73
N ASP A 280 34.71 8.97 -7.77
CA ASP A 280 35.82 8.02 -7.80
C ASP A 280 35.70 7.10 -6.58
N ALA A 281 35.49 5.81 -6.85
CA ALA A 281 35.34 4.75 -5.84
C ALA A 281 34.32 5.05 -4.70
N GLY A 282 33.23 5.77 -5.00
CA GLY A 282 32.19 6.12 -4.01
C GLY A 282 32.44 7.41 -3.23
N SER A 283 33.50 8.16 -3.57
CA SER A 283 33.76 9.50 -3.10
C SER A 283 33.79 10.48 -4.26
N GLY A 284 33.38 11.74 -4.10
CA GLY A 284 33.38 12.68 -5.21
C GLY A 284 33.17 14.12 -4.81
N GLU A 285 33.64 15.05 -5.64
CA GLU A 285 33.36 16.47 -5.47
C GLU A 285 31.94 16.77 -5.99
N TYR A 286 31.05 17.19 -5.11
CA TYR A 286 29.73 17.71 -5.41
C TYR A 286 29.82 19.19 -5.75
N ARG A 287 29.08 19.60 -6.79
CA ARG A 287 28.88 20.99 -7.19
C ARG A 287 27.42 21.25 -7.51
N GLU A 288 26.88 22.37 -7.06
CA GLU A 288 25.52 22.83 -7.39
C GLU A 288 25.58 24.25 -7.95
N TYR A 289 24.65 24.58 -8.86
CA TYR A 289 24.63 25.85 -9.58
C TYR A 289 23.28 26.57 -9.44
N TYR A 290 23.32 27.90 -9.49
CA TYR A 290 22.14 28.74 -9.66
C TYR A 290 21.54 28.60 -11.07
N PRO A 291 20.29 29.03 -11.31
CA PRO A 291 19.71 29.08 -12.67
C PRO A 291 20.52 29.90 -13.69
N SER A 292 21.34 30.84 -13.21
CA SER A 292 22.31 31.62 -13.99
C SER A 292 23.56 30.83 -14.41
N GLY A 293 23.80 29.64 -13.83
CA GLY A 293 24.97 28.79 -14.07
C GLY A 293 26.15 29.07 -13.14
N LYS A 294 26.04 30.06 -12.24
CA LYS A 294 27.07 30.34 -11.25
C LYS A 294 27.07 29.30 -10.12
N LEU A 295 28.26 29.01 -9.59
CA LEU A 295 28.44 28.05 -8.51
C LEU A 295 27.70 28.50 -7.24
N LYS A 296 26.91 27.61 -6.67
CA LYS A 296 26.10 27.82 -5.47
C LYS A 296 26.67 27.04 -4.28
N VAL A 297 27.07 25.78 -4.50
CA VAL A 297 27.62 24.92 -3.45
C VAL A 297 28.74 24.08 -4.03
N LYS A 298 29.78 23.82 -3.24
CA LYS A 298 30.74 22.74 -3.51
C LYS A 298 31.17 22.03 -2.24
N GLY A 299 31.50 20.75 -2.32
CA GLY A 299 32.05 19.98 -1.20
C GLY A 299 32.33 18.53 -1.61
N LYS A 300 32.90 17.73 -0.71
CA LYS A 300 33.16 16.32 -0.96
C LYS A 300 32.02 15.46 -0.40
N ILE A 301 31.56 14.50 -1.18
CA ILE A 301 30.68 13.40 -0.74
C ILE A 301 31.55 12.15 -0.62
N GLU A 302 31.38 11.40 0.45
CA GLU A 302 32.06 10.12 0.67
C GLU A 302 31.08 9.16 1.32
N ASN A 303 30.89 7.97 0.72
CA ASN A 303 29.88 6.99 1.15
C ASN A 303 28.48 7.61 1.30
N GLU A 304 28.07 8.39 0.30
CA GLU A 304 26.76 9.09 0.25
C GLU A 304 26.54 10.16 1.34
N LYS A 305 27.58 10.54 2.09
CA LYS A 305 27.51 11.58 3.12
C LYS A 305 28.46 12.73 2.84
N ASN A 306 28.09 13.92 3.30
CA ASN A 306 28.94 15.11 3.23
C ASN A 306 30.20 14.89 4.07
N GLN A 307 31.37 15.18 3.50
CA GLN A 307 32.69 15.03 4.12
C GLN A 307 33.59 16.23 3.78
N GLY A 308 34.41 16.65 4.74
CA GLY A 308 35.34 17.77 4.62
C GLY A 308 34.66 19.14 4.47
N LEU A 309 35.40 20.10 3.95
CA LEU A 309 34.93 21.48 3.79
C LEU A 309 33.90 21.60 2.66
N TRP A 310 32.71 22.07 3.02
CA TRP A 310 31.66 22.52 2.13
C TRP A 310 31.61 24.03 2.10
N SER A 311 31.48 24.61 0.91
CA SER A 311 31.40 26.06 0.70
C SER A 311 30.10 26.42 -0.01
N TYR A 312 29.43 27.45 0.49
CA TYR A 312 28.16 27.97 -0.01
C TYR A 312 28.38 29.39 -0.52
N TYR A 313 27.88 29.69 -1.71
CA TYR A 313 28.11 30.95 -2.40
C TYR A 313 26.79 31.63 -2.73
N THR A 314 26.78 32.96 -2.62
CA THR A 314 25.73 33.81 -3.16
C THR A 314 25.79 33.85 -4.69
N GLU A 315 24.73 34.33 -5.35
CA GLU A 315 24.69 34.39 -6.82
C GLU A 315 25.66 35.44 -7.42
N ASP A 316 26.15 36.41 -6.65
CA ASP A 316 27.26 37.29 -7.05
C ASP A 316 28.65 36.63 -6.88
N GLY A 317 28.73 35.43 -6.28
CA GLY A 317 29.94 34.63 -6.12
C GLY A 317 30.68 34.84 -4.80
N LYS A 318 30.09 35.57 -3.86
CA LYS A 318 30.67 35.75 -2.51
C LYS A 318 30.39 34.53 -1.65
N LEU A 319 31.27 34.27 -0.68
CA LEU A 319 31.09 33.18 0.27
C LEU A 319 29.96 33.55 1.25
N GLU A 320 28.86 32.80 1.19
CA GLU A 320 27.71 32.92 2.09
C GLU A 320 27.92 32.10 3.37
N GLY A 321 28.62 30.97 3.25
CA GLY A 321 28.92 30.12 4.39
C GLY A 321 29.87 28.98 4.06
N GLU A 322 30.30 28.30 5.10
CA GLU A 322 31.11 27.09 5.02
C GLU A 322 30.73 26.11 6.12
N CYS A 323 30.94 24.82 5.89
CA CYS A 323 30.72 23.79 6.90
C CYS A 323 31.77 22.69 6.76
N ASP A 324 32.47 22.37 7.84
CA ASP A 324 33.41 21.25 7.85
C ASP A 324 32.70 19.99 8.36
N PHE A 325 32.42 19.06 7.45
CA PHE A 325 31.65 17.85 7.71
C PHE A 325 32.53 16.64 7.99
N VAL A 326 32.11 15.83 8.96
CA VAL A 326 32.60 14.48 9.21
C VAL A 326 31.38 13.55 9.20
N MET A 327 31.29 12.70 8.19
CA MET A 327 30.21 11.71 8.04
C MET A 327 28.80 12.31 8.14
N GLY A 328 28.56 13.46 7.50
CA GLY A 328 27.27 14.14 7.47
C GLY A 328 26.97 15.06 8.65
N THR A 329 27.87 15.17 9.63
CA THR A 329 27.77 16.14 10.74
C THR A 329 28.90 17.15 10.69
N GLY A 330 28.62 18.45 10.80
CA GLY A 330 29.64 19.47 10.67
C GLY A 330 29.33 20.76 11.41
N THR A 331 30.35 21.61 11.58
CA THR A 331 30.18 22.96 12.13
C THR A 331 30.05 23.95 10.99
N TYR A 332 28.86 24.52 10.84
CA TYR A 332 28.55 25.55 9.87
C TYR A 332 28.91 26.94 10.40
N LYS A 333 29.41 27.79 9.50
CA LYS A 333 29.58 29.24 9.69
C LYS A 333 28.94 29.97 8.51
N GLY A 334 28.08 30.93 8.80
CA GLY A 334 27.48 31.82 7.80
C GLY A 334 28.08 33.23 7.91
N TYR A 335 28.17 33.94 6.79
CA TYR A 335 28.82 35.24 6.67
C TYR A 335 27.87 36.31 6.10
N TYR A 336 28.05 37.55 6.55
CA TYR A 336 27.43 38.72 5.92
C TYR A 336 28.06 38.99 4.54
N ALA A 337 27.42 39.84 3.73
CA ALA A 337 27.96 40.28 2.43
C ALA A 337 29.31 41.02 2.52
N SER A 338 29.64 41.54 3.71
CA SER A 338 30.93 42.15 4.07
C SER A 338 32.01 41.11 4.41
N GLY A 339 31.65 39.85 4.64
CA GLY A 339 32.55 38.78 5.09
C GLY A 339 32.62 38.61 6.61
N ALA A 340 31.95 39.46 7.40
CA ALA A 340 31.85 39.28 8.84
C ALA A 340 31.05 38.01 9.20
N LEU A 341 31.45 37.32 10.27
CA LEU A 341 30.72 36.14 10.77
C LEU A 341 29.32 36.56 11.20
N GLN A 342 28.30 35.88 10.69
CA GLN A 342 26.89 36.14 11.00
C GLN A 342 26.31 35.05 11.90
N THR A 343 26.55 33.78 11.56
CA THR A 343 25.99 32.65 12.31
C THR A 343 26.98 31.52 12.45
N LYS A 344 26.83 30.72 13.51
CA LYS A 344 27.62 29.51 13.70
C LYS A 344 26.80 28.45 14.44
N GLY A 345 26.89 27.20 14.02
CA GLY A 345 26.21 26.09 14.68
C GLY A 345 26.48 24.75 14.02
N THR A 346 25.85 23.70 14.52
CA THR A 346 26.06 22.34 14.02
C THR A 346 25.01 21.98 12.99
N ILE A 347 25.41 21.33 11.90
CA ILE A 347 24.52 20.69 10.94
C ILE A 347 24.71 19.18 11.05
N GLU A 348 23.63 18.41 11.11
CA GLU A 348 23.62 16.96 11.11
C GLU A 348 22.59 16.47 10.08
N ASN A 349 23.03 15.70 9.09
CA ASN A 349 22.21 15.17 7.99
C ASN A 349 21.35 16.28 7.32
N ASP A 350 22.01 17.38 6.95
CA ASP A 350 21.41 18.58 6.33
C ASP A 350 20.42 19.37 7.22
N LEU A 351 20.29 19.04 8.51
CA LEU A 351 19.47 19.77 9.47
C LEU A 351 20.35 20.55 10.45
N ARG A 352 19.94 21.78 10.80
CA ARG A 352 20.64 22.57 11.81
C ARG A 352 20.33 21.97 13.18
N VAL A 353 21.30 21.55 13.97
CA VAL A 353 21.05 20.96 15.30
C VAL A 353 21.74 21.77 16.39
N GLY A 354 21.37 21.52 17.65
CA GLY A 354 21.97 22.18 18.80
C GLY A 354 21.60 23.66 18.92
N THR A 355 22.44 24.43 19.60
CA THR A 355 22.24 25.88 19.76
C THR A 355 23.14 26.62 18.78
N TRP A 356 22.57 27.61 18.09
CA TRP A 356 23.25 28.41 17.09
C TRP A 356 23.59 29.78 17.64
N GLU A 357 24.81 30.24 17.38
CA GLU A 357 25.35 31.54 17.74
C GLU A 357 25.01 32.55 16.63
N LEU A 358 24.55 33.74 16.99
CA LEU A 358 24.26 34.85 16.10
C LEU A 358 25.17 36.03 16.42
N TYR A 359 25.73 36.66 15.40
CA TYR A 359 26.67 37.78 15.52
C TYR A 359 26.15 38.97 14.72
N GLU A 360 26.37 40.18 15.24
CA GLU A 360 26.23 41.43 14.49
C GLU A 360 27.43 41.61 13.54
N GLU A 361 27.31 42.55 12.60
CA GLU A 361 28.34 42.79 11.57
C GLU A 361 29.66 43.33 12.16
N ASP A 362 29.63 43.91 13.36
CA ASP A 362 30.83 44.32 14.12
C ASP A 362 31.53 43.15 14.85
N GLY A 363 31.00 41.93 14.75
CA GLY A 363 31.50 40.72 15.39
C GLY A 363 30.97 40.48 16.80
N LYS A 364 30.10 41.34 17.34
CA LYS A 364 29.50 41.16 18.66
C LYS A 364 28.44 40.06 18.63
N LEU A 365 28.47 39.16 19.61
CA LEU A 365 27.43 38.15 19.78
C LEU A 365 26.06 38.82 20.08
N SER A 366 25.11 38.64 19.17
CA SER A 366 23.75 39.19 19.21
C SER A 366 22.79 38.28 20.00
N GLY A 367 22.99 36.96 19.94
CA GLY A 367 22.17 36.02 20.69
C GLY A 367 22.35 34.57 20.26
N TYR A 368 21.40 33.74 20.69
CA TYR A 368 21.35 32.33 20.36
C TYR A 368 19.96 31.94 19.83
N TYR A 369 19.90 31.02 18.88
CA TYR A 369 18.64 30.36 18.52
C TYR A 369 18.81 28.84 18.50
N LYS A 370 17.78 28.12 18.93
CA LYS A 370 17.75 26.65 18.88
C LYS A 370 16.71 26.21 17.86
N PRO A 371 17.11 25.66 16.72
CA PRO A 371 16.17 25.15 15.75
C PRO A 371 15.40 23.96 16.34
N VAL A 372 14.07 24.00 16.27
CA VAL A 372 13.20 22.90 16.66
C VAL A 372 12.59 22.34 15.38
N TYR A 373 12.71 21.04 15.16
CA TYR A 373 12.13 20.38 14.00
C TYR A 373 10.99 19.46 14.40
N GLU A 374 9.89 19.52 13.65
CA GLU A 374 8.90 18.46 13.59
C GLU A 374 8.97 17.88 12.17
N ASN A 375 9.18 16.58 12.02
CA ASN A 375 9.28 15.88 10.73
C ASN A 375 10.29 16.51 9.73
N ASN A 376 11.51 16.84 10.20
CA ASN A 376 12.57 17.51 9.43
C ASN A 376 12.24 18.94 8.95
N ILE A 377 11.25 19.59 9.56
CA ILE A 377 10.80 20.94 9.20
C ILE A 377 11.02 21.86 10.38
N LEU A 378 11.69 23.00 10.18
CA LEU A 378 12.00 23.96 11.23
C LEU A 378 10.72 24.68 11.71
N VAL A 379 10.30 24.43 12.96
CA VAL A 379 9.05 24.93 13.57
C VAL A 379 9.27 26.13 14.51
N ASN A 380 10.51 26.38 14.96
CA ASN A 380 10.80 27.47 15.89
C ASN A 380 12.05 28.26 15.47
N ALA A 381 11.83 29.41 14.83
CA ALA A 381 12.83 30.45 14.65
C ALA A 381 12.35 31.68 15.44
N GLY A 382 12.90 31.87 16.64
CA GLY A 382 12.64 33.05 17.47
C GLY A 382 12.93 34.33 16.69
N GLY A 383 11.93 35.22 16.66
CA GLY A 383 11.82 36.47 15.90
C GLY A 383 13.11 37.22 15.54
N PHE A 384 13.27 37.46 14.23
CA PHE A 384 13.93 38.66 13.73
C PHE A 384 12.91 39.78 13.61
N LYS A 385 13.07 40.82 14.43
CA LYS A 385 12.43 42.12 14.25
C LYS A 385 13.47 43.01 13.55
N THR A 386 13.50 42.99 12.23
CA THR A 386 14.27 43.98 11.46
C THR A 386 13.56 45.33 11.59
N ILE A 387 14.23 46.31 12.21
CA ILE A 387 13.75 47.69 12.24
C ILE A 387 13.82 48.24 10.81
N SER A 388 12.72 48.89 10.42
CA SER A 388 12.38 49.34 9.07
C SER A 388 13.35 50.37 8.48
N GLU A 389 13.58 50.26 7.17
CA GLU A 389 13.52 51.44 6.30
C GLU A 389 12.59 51.17 5.11
N ASN A 390 11.71 52.14 4.87
CA ASN A 390 10.62 52.11 3.92
C ASN A 390 11.10 52.02 2.47
N LYS A 391 10.50 51.10 1.70
CA LYS A 391 10.03 51.44 0.34
C LYS A 391 8.77 50.67 -0.02
N LYS A 392 7.78 51.44 -0.47
CA LYS A 392 6.44 51.03 -0.90
C LYS A 392 6.49 49.89 -1.90
N GLU A 393 5.72 48.83 -1.64
CA GLU A 393 4.90 48.21 -2.68
C GLU A 393 3.52 47.88 -2.13
N SER A 394 2.52 48.47 -2.77
CA SER A 394 1.12 48.12 -2.57
C SER A 394 0.87 46.72 -3.13
N ARG A 395 0.54 45.77 -2.26
CA ARG A 395 -0.29 44.62 -2.64
C ARG A 395 -1.52 44.60 -1.76
N ARG A 396 -2.54 45.36 -2.17
CA ARG A 396 -3.92 45.08 -1.77
C ARG A 396 -4.35 43.83 -2.55
N GLY A 397 -4.06 42.67 -1.99
CA GLY A 397 -4.63 41.39 -2.40
C GLY A 397 -5.11 40.66 -1.15
N PHE A 398 -6.22 39.92 -1.24
CA PHE A 398 -6.73 39.07 -0.16
C PHE A 398 -5.64 38.08 0.28
N THR A 399 -5.02 38.31 1.44
CA THR A 399 -3.91 37.49 1.96
C THR A 399 -4.37 36.18 2.61
N TYR A 400 -5.64 35.80 2.48
CA TYR A 400 -6.21 34.63 3.15
C TYR A 400 -5.67 33.28 2.64
N PHE A 401 -5.14 33.23 1.41
CA PHE A 401 -4.78 31.98 0.70
C PHE A 401 -3.27 31.73 0.52
N HIS A 402 -2.42 32.34 1.34
CA HIS A 402 -1.00 31.94 1.36
C HIS A 402 -0.86 30.68 2.25
N PRO A 403 -0.36 29.56 1.70
CA PRO A 403 -0.12 28.35 2.48
C PRO A 403 0.97 28.63 3.53
N ARG A 404 0.71 28.28 4.79
CA ARG A 404 1.67 28.30 5.90
C ARG A 404 2.05 26.85 6.20
N TYR A 405 3.29 26.62 6.55
CA TYR A 405 3.76 25.27 6.81
C TYR A 405 4.22 25.16 8.27
N PRO A 406 3.81 24.12 9.03
CA PRO A 406 2.89 23.03 8.67
C PRO A 406 1.41 23.38 8.87
N GLU A 407 0.55 22.89 7.96
CA GLU A 407 -0.90 23.11 7.96
C GLU A 407 -1.66 21.78 7.97
N TYR A 408 -2.67 21.67 8.85
CA TYR A 408 -3.48 20.46 8.97
C TYR A 408 -4.34 20.23 7.72
N ARG A 409 -4.33 18.99 7.20
CA ARG A 409 -5.19 18.52 6.11
C ARG A 409 -5.85 17.22 6.51
N GLY A 410 -7.17 17.17 6.41
CA GLY A 410 -7.93 15.99 6.79
C GLY A 410 -9.32 15.95 6.17
N VAL A 411 -9.98 14.82 6.33
CA VAL A 411 -11.41 14.68 6.05
C VAL A 411 -12.16 14.53 7.36
N ILE A 412 -13.31 15.19 7.44
CA ILE A 412 -14.20 15.10 8.59
C ILE A 412 -15.52 14.49 8.12
N PHE A 413 -15.85 13.33 8.66
CA PHE A 413 -17.16 12.71 8.49
C PHE A 413 -18.08 13.20 9.60
N GLN A 414 -19.24 13.73 9.24
CA GLN A 414 -20.19 14.32 10.17
C GLN A 414 -21.58 13.75 9.96
N GLY A 415 -22.37 13.70 11.04
CA GLY A 415 -23.80 13.43 10.96
C GLY A 415 -24.51 13.74 12.26
N ASN A 416 -25.84 13.72 12.21
CA ASN A 416 -26.63 13.79 13.43
C ASN A 416 -27.90 12.91 13.32
N PRO A 417 -27.87 11.69 13.86
CA PRO A 417 -29.03 10.81 13.84
C PRO A 417 -30.20 11.31 14.71
N ALA A 418 -29.97 12.23 15.66
CA ALA A 418 -31.05 12.79 16.48
C ALA A 418 -32.04 13.63 15.67
N PHE A 419 -31.65 14.16 14.51
CA PHE A 419 -32.56 14.89 13.63
C PHE A 419 -33.61 13.98 12.98
N THR A 420 -33.47 12.65 13.06
CA THR A 420 -34.50 11.73 12.53
C THR A 420 -35.85 11.91 13.25
N PHE A 421 -35.83 12.33 14.52
CA PHE A 421 -37.03 12.72 15.26
C PHE A 421 -37.69 14.00 14.73
N ALA A 422 -36.94 14.83 14.01
CA ALA A 422 -37.44 15.99 13.27
C ALA A 422 -37.62 15.70 11.77
N GLY A 423 -37.55 14.43 11.36
CA GLY A 423 -37.77 14.00 9.99
C GLY A 423 -36.58 14.18 9.03
N GLN A 424 -35.36 14.34 9.54
CA GLN A 424 -34.17 14.56 8.73
C GLN A 424 -32.98 13.73 9.20
N LEU A 425 -32.15 13.24 8.27
CA LEU A 425 -30.89 12.57 8.60
C LEU A 425 -29.75 13.24 7.82
N PRO A 426 -29.12 14.29 8.39
CA PRO A 426 -27.98 14.94 7.78
C PRO A 426 -26.71 14.09 7.94
N MET A 427 -25.98 13.94 6.85
CA MET A 427 -24.66 13.34 6.76
C MET A 427 -23.78 14.23 5.89
N ALA A 428 -22.54 14.46 6.29
CA ALA A 428 -21.64 15.32 5.54
C ALA A 428 -20.20 14.80 5.54
N VAL A 429 -19.48 15.10 4.46
CA VAL A 429 -18.05 14.91 4.34
C VAL A 429 -17.43 16.27 4.08
N GLU A 430 -16.49 16.66 4.93
CA GLU A 430 -15.77 17.91 4.77
C GLU A 430 -14.30 17.66 4.50
N PHE A 431 -13.82 18.20 3.37
CA PHE A 431 -12.40 18.35 3.10
C PHE A 431 -11.91 19.58 3.83
N TYR A 432 -11.15 19.33 4.89
CA TYR A 432 -10.70 20.36 5.81
C TYR A 432 -9.24 20.68 5.52
N ASN A 433 -9.02 21.88 4.98
CA ASN A 433 -7.74 22.37 4.50
C ASN A 433 -7.26 23.54 5.37
N GLU A 434 -6.03 23.45 5.85
CA GLU A 434 -5.22 24.61 6.26
C GLU A 434 -5.76 25.36 7.49
N GLU A 435 -6.59 24.68 8.29
CA GLU A 435 -7.27 25.20 9.49
C GLU A 435 -8.11 26.47 9.30
N ARG A 436 -8.36 26.80 8.04
CA ARG A 436 -8.93 28.08 7.61
C ARG A 436 -10.00 27.88 6.55
N LEU A 437 -10.00 26.75 5.86
CA LEU A 437 -10.92 26.49 4.76
C LEU A 437 -11.50 25.07 4.82
N GLY A 438 -12.82 24.97 4.80
CA GLY A 438 -13.54 23.71 4.69
C GLY A 438 -14.40 23.66 3.44
N HIS A 439 -14.34 22.57 2.69
CA HIS A 439 -15.29 22.26 1.64
C HIS A 439 -16.15 21.08 2.08
N GLU A 440 -17.40 21.37 2.45
CA GLU A 440 -18.34 20.38 2.95
C GLU A 440 -19.34 20.00 1.87
N PHE A 441 -19.46 18.70 1.62
CA PHE A 441 -20.56 18.12 0.88
C PHE A 441 -21.53 17.48 1.89
N GLU A 442 -22.75 17.99 1.95
CA GLU A 442 -23.80 17.51 2.84
C GLU A 442 -24.92 16.85 2.03
N PHE A 443 -25.36 15.69 2.50
CA PHE A 443 -26.56 15.00 2.06
C PHE A 443 -27.52 14.87 3.25
N VAL A 444 -28.77 15.30 3.07
CA VAL A 444 -29.82 15.19 4.07
C VAL A 444 -30.92 14.30 3.51
N ALA A 445 -31.12 13.12 4.11
CA ALA A 445 -32.31 12.34 3.83
C ALA A 445 -33.50 12.97 4.56
N ILE A 446 -34.57 13.28 3.85
CA ILE A 446 -35.78 13.90 4.38
C ILE A 446 -36.88 12.84 4.40
N ARG A 447 -37.49 12.64 5.56
CA ARG A 447 -38.68 11.81 5.73
C ARG A 447 -39.41 12.21 6.99
N ASN A 448 -40.60 12.76 6.86
CA ASN A 448 -41.41 13.17 8.01
C ASN A 448 -42.83 12.61 7.89
N PRO A 449 -43.27 11.72 8.82
CA PRO A 449 -42.53 11.13 9.94
C PRO A 449 -41.50 10.07 9.52
N PHE A 450 -40.32 10.06 10.15
CA PHE A 450 -39.17 9.23 9.73
C PHE A 450 -39.38 7.72 9.95
N PHE A 451 -40.03 7.33 11.05
CA PHE A 451 -40.17 5.93 11.48
C PHE A 451 -41.55 5.33 11.22
N THR A 452 -42.47 6.06 10.59
CA THR A 452 -43.81 5.56 10.27
C THR A 452 -43.86 5.15 8.80
N ALA A 453 -44.31 3.93 8.53
CA ALA A 453 -44.57 3.50 7.16
C ALA A 453 -45.68 4.36 6.53
N ASP A 454 -45.55 4.69 5.24
CA ASP A 454 -46.44 5.62 4.53
C ASP A 454 -47.93 5.20 4.63
N GLN A 455 -48.21 3.90 4.64
CA GLN A 455 -49.55 3.33 4.82
C GLN A 455 -50.14 3.54 6.23
N ASN A 456 -49.28 3.74 7.24
CA ASN A 456 -49.66 3.93 8.64
C ASN A 456 -49.75 5.41 9.02
N VAL A 457 -49.41 6.32 8.10
CA VAL A 457 -49.61 7.75 8.33
C VAL A 457 -51.11 8.02 8.35
N ALA A 458 -51.56 8.78 9.35
CA ALA A 458 -52.97 9.13 9.53
C ALA A 458 -53.58 9.69 8.25
N ARG A 459 -54.84 9.33 7.99
CA ARG A 459 -55.60 9.81 6.82
C ARG A 459 -55.65 11.34 6.80
N ASN A 460 -55.58 11.94 5.61
CA ASN A 460 -55.57 13.38 5.37
C ASN A 460 -54.41 14.14 6.04
N LYS A 461 -53.40 13.43 6.58
CA LYS A 461 -52.16 14.04 7.05
C LYS A 461 -51.15 14.03 5.92
N VAL A 462 -50.65 15.21 5.56
CA VAL A 462 -49.54 15.34 4.61
C VAL A 462 -48.26 14.81 5.27
N PHE A 463 -47.53 13.98 4.54
CA PHE A 463 -46.19 13.52 4.90
C PHE A 463 -45.24 13.73 3.73
N ASP A 464 -43.95 13.82 4.02
CA ASP A 464 -42.94 14.14 3.03
C ASP A 464 -41.76 13.15 3.05
N ARG A 465 -41.16 12.97 1.88
CA ARG A 465 -39.91 12.22 1.70
C ARG A 465 -39.10 12.77 0.54
N GLY A 466 -37.79 12.75 0.67
CA GLY A 466 -36.91 13.28 -0.36
C GLY A 466 -35.48 13.39 0.13
N TYR A 467 -34.74 14.29 -0.49
CA TYR A 467 -33.36 14.55 -0.12
C TYR A 467 -32.99 16.01 -0.37
N ALA A 468 -31.98 16.48 0.34
CA ALA A 468 -31.28 17.71 0.02
C ALA A 468 -29.78 17.45 -0.11
N ILE A 469 -29.15 18.13 -1.07
CA ILE A 469 -27.72 18.14 -1.26
C ILE A 469 -27.25 19.59 -1.08
N ALA A 470 -26.21 19.80 -0.28
CA ALA A 470 -25.59 21.10 -0.12
C ALA A 470 -24.08 21.02 -0.30
N VAL A 471 -23.53 22.03 -0.97
CA VAL A 471 -22.10 22.29 -1.02
C VAL A 471 -21.85 23.55 -0.22
N LYS A 472 -21.02 23.45 0.82
CA LYS A 472 -20.68 24.56 1.70
C LYS A 472 -19.19 24.86 1.62
N GLN A 473 -18.86 26.15 1.64
CA GLN A 473 -17.49 26.61 1.84
C GLN A 473 -17.43 27.34 3.19
N LYS A 474 -16.62 26.81 4.11
CA LYS A 474 -16.45 27.31 5.48
C LYS A 474 -15.11 28.01 5.63
N PHE A 475 -15.11 29.20 6.21
CA PHE A 475 -13.92 30.00 6.50
C PHE A 475 -13.71 30.06 8.01
N TYR A 476 -12.72 29.30 8.49
CA TYR A 476 -12.45 29.14 9.92
C TYR A 476 -11.52 30.22 10.45
N ASN A 477 -11.77 30.64 11.69
CA ASN A 477 -10.90 31.49 12.47
C ASN A 477 -10.68 30.87 13.87
N PRO A 478 -9.44 30.43 14.18
CA PRO A 478 -9.18 29.66 15.38
C PRO A 478 -9.21 30.49 16.67
N MET A 479 -9.68 29.86 17.74
CA MET A 479 -9.72 30.34 19.12
C MET A 479 -9.12 29.29 20.06
N LYS A 480 -8.87 29.63 21.33
CA LYS A 480 -8.27 28.71 22.30
C LYS A 480 -9.05 27.40 22.51
N THR A 481 -10.37 27.40 22.31
CA THR A 481 -11.28 26.29 22.63
C THR A 481 -11.99 25.70 21.41
N GLY A 482 -11.69 26.18 20.20
CA GLY A 482 -12.43 25.82 18.99
C GLY A 482 -12.18 26.82 17.87
N MET A 483 -13.07 26.87 16.89
CA MET A 483 -12.94 27.71 15.70
C MET A 483 -14.32 28.23 15.32
N TRP A 484 -14.52 29.54 15.33
CA TRP A 484 -15.72 30.10 14.72
C TRP A 484 -15.51 30.19 13.22
N TYR A 485 -16.58 30.10 12.45
CA TYR A 485 -16.50 30.23 11.01
C TYR A 485 -17.67 31.01 10.44
N PHE A 486 -17.41 31.63 9.30
CA PHE A 486 -18.41 32.09 8.38
C PHE A 486 -18.46 31.10 7.20
N ALA A 487 -19.65 30.78 6.72
CA ALA A 487 -19.81 29.90 5.58
C ALA A 487 -20.89 30.40 4.63
N HIS A 488 -20.78 29.97 3.39
CA HIS A 488 -21.88 30.07 2.43
C HIS A 488 -22.14 28.71 1.81
N GLU A 489 -23.39 28.48 1.41
CA GLU A 489 -23.81 27.21 0.82
C GLU A 489 -24.73 27.42 -0.38
N VAL A 490 -24.62 26.49 -1.32
CA VAL A 490 -25.64 26.25 -2.35
C VAL A 490 -26.32 24.94 -2.02
N ARG A 491 -27.64 24.97 -1.88
CA ARG A 491 -28.46 23.81 -1.51
C ARG A 491 -29.52 23.55 -2.55
N PHE A 492 -29.64 22.29 -2.95
CA PHE A 492 -30.71 21.77 -3.78
C PHE A 492 -31.53 20.78 -2.98
N THR A 493 -32.83 21.00 -2.91
CA THR A 493 -33.78 20.19 -2.15
C THR A 493 -34.81 19.63 -3.13
N ASN A 494 -35.03 18.32 -3.07
CA ASN A 494 -36.04 17.62 -3.85
C ASN A 494 -36.91 16.79 -2.90
N VAL A 495 -38.17 17.18 -2.75
CA VAL A 495 -39.10 16.59 -1.77
C VAL A 495 -40.41 16.25 -2.46
N GLY A 496 -40.88 15.03 -2.25
CA GLY A 496 -42.25 14.64 -2.58
C GLY A 496 -43.14 14.76 -1.33
N TYR A 497 -44.29 15.40 -1.49
CA TYR A 497 -45.36 15.43 -0.51
C TYR A 497 -46.42 14.43 -0.89
N PHE A 498 -46.98 13.74 0.10
CA PHE A 498 -47.95 12.68 -0.08
C PHE A 498 -49.08 12.84 0.94
N ALA A 499 -50.30 12.52 0.53
CA ALA A 499 -51.46 12.52 1.42
C ALA A 499 -52.40 11.37 1.05
N ASN A 500 -52.72 10.53 2.03
CA ASN A 500 -53.70 9.45 1.87
C ASN A 500 -55.11 10.06 2.03
N THR A 501 -55.84 10.21 0.93
CA THR A 501 -57.18 10.82 0.87
C THR A 501 -58.18 9.91 0.15
N ASP A 502 -59.47 10.18 0.31
CA ASP A 502 -60.52 9.42 -0.37
C ASP A 502 -60.68 9.89 -1.82
N PHE A 503 -60.88 8.95 -2.74
CA PHE A 503 -61.06 9.30 -4.15
C PHE A 503 -62.40 10.05 -4.33
N PRO A 504 -62.42 11.27 -4.92
CA PRO A 504 -63.62 12.10 -4.97
C PRO A 504 -64.81 11.46 -5.72
N LEU A 505 -64.52 10.50 -6.60
CA LEU A 505 -65.49 9.88 -7.51
C LEU A 505 -65.94 8.48 -7.07
N ILE A 506 -65.30 7.86 -6.07
CA ILE A 506 -65.64 6.51 -5.59
C ILE A 506 -65.53 6.48 -4.04
N PRO A 507 -66.65 6.50 -3.32
CA PRO A 507 -66.66 6.42 -1.86
C PRO A 507 -66.05 5.09 -1.38
N GLY A 508 -65.08 5.15 -0.47
CA GLY A 508 -64.47 3.98 0.16
C GLY A 508 -63.15 3.50 -0.46
N THR A 509 -62.71 4.06 -1.59
CA THR A 509 -61.37 3.81 -2.15
C THR A 509 -60.39 4.91 -1.72
N THR A 510 -59.34 4.53 -0.99
CA THR A 510 -58.24 5.42 -0.60
C THR A 510 -57.22 5.53 -1.72
N PHE A 511 -56.81 6.76 -2.06
CA PHE A 511 -55.76 7.07 -3.01
C PHE A 511 -54.69 7.95 -2.36
N THR A 512 -53.43 7.82 -2.76
CA THR A 512 -52.34 8.68 -2.28
C THR A 512 -52.10 9.79 -3.29
N ALA A 513 -52.59 11.00 -2.97
CA ALA A 513 -52.24 12.19 -3.73
C ALA A 513 -50.75 12.50 -3.54
N SER A 514 -50.09 13.03 -4.57
CA SER A 514 -48.68 13.42 -4.52
C SER A 514 -48.46 14.80 -5.12
N ALA A 515 -47.55 15.56 -4.54
CA ALA A 515 -46.98 16.78 -5.08
C ALA A 515 -45.46 16.73 -5.00
N SER A 516 -44.76 17.48 -5.84
CA SER A 516 -43.30 17.54 -5.83
C SER A 516 -42.81 18.98 -5.63
N GLU A 517 -41.72 19.11 -4.90
CA GLU A 517 -41.05 20.38 -4.66
C GLU A 517 -39.59 20.26 -5.02
N GLN A 518 -39.13 21.21 -5.83
CA GLN A 518 -37.74 21.44 -6.11
C GLN A 518 -37.35 22.84 -5.66
N ARG A 519 -36.30 22.93 -4.86
CA ARG A 519 -35.86 24.20 -4.28
C ARG A 519 -34.36 24.35 -4.38
N ALA A 520 -33.94 25.50 -4.88
CA ALA A 520 -32.54 25.90 -4.98
C ALA A 520 -32.32 27.15 -4.12
N GLU A 521 -31.42 27.07 -3.15
CA GLU A 521 -31.18 28.13 -2.18
C GLU A 521 -29.69 28.46 -2.08
N TYR A 522 -29.39 29.74 -1.94
CA TYR A 522 -28.09 30.22 -1.49
C TYR A 522 -28.22 30.66 -0.03
N GLY A 523 -27.35 30.17 0.84
CA GLY A 523 -27.40 30.49 2.26
C GLY A 523 -26.09 31.03 2.80
N LEU A 524 -26.22 31.88 3.82
CA LEU A 524 -25.11 32.33 4.66
C LEU A 524 -25.24 31.70 6.04
N LEU A 525 -24.13 31.22 6.59
CA LEU A 525 -24.08 30.55 7.88
C LEU A 525 -22.96 31.12 8.75
N VAL A 526 -23.17 31.06 10.05
CA VAL A 526 -22.14 31.27 11.07
C VAL A 526 -22.19 30.08 12.02
N GLY A 527 -21.02 29.55 12.37
CA GLY A 527 -20.94 28.42 13.28
C GLY A 527 -19.72 28.43 14.16
N LEU A 528 -19.72 27.51 15.11
CA LEU A 528 -18.65 27.24 16.05
C LEU A 528 -18.33 25.75 16.02
N ARG A 529 -17.08 25.43 15.70
CA ARG A 529 -16.54 24.08 15.75
C ARG A 529 -15.67 23.89 16.99
N LEU A 530 -16.03 22.91 17.80
CA LEU A 530 -15.18 22.37 18.86
C LEU A 530 -14.45 21.14 18.33
N MET A 531 -13.17 21.03 18.61
CA MET A 531 -12.33 19.93 18.12
C MET A 531 -11.34 19.52 19.21
N GLN A 532 -11.36 18.24 19.59
CA GLN A 532 -10.34 17.64 20.46
C GLN A 532 -9.41 16.80 19.60
N ARG A 533 -8.12 17.15 19.54
CA ARG A 533 -7.14 16.47 18.68
C ARG A 533 -6.22 15.57 19.51
N ASN A 534 -6.02 14.34 19.05
CA ASN A 534 -4.98 13.44 19.54
C ASN A 534 -4.19 12.91 18.34
N ASN A 535 -2.94 13.35 18.18
CA ASN A 535 -2.05 12.93 17.07
C ASN A 535 -2.59 13.14 15.64
N GLY A 536 -3.48 14.10 15.42
CA GLY A 536 -4.02 14.45 14.10
C GLY A 536 -5.47 14.00 13.88
N ASP A 537 -5.94 13.00 14.62
CA ASP A 537 -7.32 12.53 14.53
C ASP A 537 -8.12 12.99 15.75
N GLY A 538 -9.45 13.08 15.64
CA GLY A 538 -10.23 13.57 16.77
C GLY A 538 -11.72 13.75 16.55
N ILE A 539 -12.44 13.91 17.66
CA ILE A 539 -13.87 14.19 17.68
C ILE A 539 -14.09 15.69 17.42
N THR A 540 -15.11 15.97 16.61
CA THR A 540 -15.57 17.31 16.29
C THR A 540 -17.04 17.45 16.66
N ILE A 541 -17.39 18.62 17.20
CA ILE A 541 -18.77 19.07 17.39
C ILE A 541 -18.91 20.37 16.64
N ASP A 542 -19.84 20.43 15.70
CA ASP A 542 -20.10 21.60 14.89
C ASP A 542 -21.51 22.12 15.17
N ALA A 543 -21.64 23.36 15.64
CA ALA A 543 -22.91 24.01 15.90
C ALA A 543 -23.04 25.27 15.02
N PHE A 544 -24.13 25.38 14.27
CA PHE A 544 -24.29 26.48 13.31
C PHE A 544 -25.71 27.00 13.22
N THR A 545 -25.81 28.25 12.79
CA THR A 545 -27.06 28.87 12.38
C THR A 545 -26.86 29.55 11.03
N GLY A 546 -27.90 29.64 10.23
CA GLY A 546 -27.83 30.28 8.92
C GLY A 546 -29.19 30.68 8.36
N TYR A 547 -29.14 31.41 7.26
CA TYR A 547 -30.33 31.86 6.55
C TYR A 547 -30.13 31.65 5.05
N GLY A 548 -31.07 30.96 4.43
CA GLY A 548 -31.12 30.66 3.01
C GLY A 548 -32.19 31.47 2.31
N LEU A 549 -31.86 31.98 1.12
CA LEU A 549 -32.80 32.59 0.19
C LEU A 549 -32.75 31.83 -1.13
N GLY A 550 -33.89 31.66 -1.78
CA GLY A 550 -33.91 30.90 -3.02
C GLY A 550 -35.24 30.89 -3.75
N TYR A 551 -35.30 30.02 -4.75
CA TYR A 551 -36.50 29.81 -5.53
C TYR A 551 -37.00 28.39 -5.33
N ARG A 552 -38.32 28.26 -5.29
CA ARG A 552 -39.07 27.04 -5.10
C ARG A 552 -40.01 26.83 -6.29
N GLY A 553 -39.89 25.67 -6.92
CA GLY A 553 -40.91 25.10 -7.80
C GLY A 553 -41.75 24.12 -7.00
N PHE A 554 -43.06 24.25 -7.06
CA PHE A 554 -44.01 23.30 -6.52
C PHE A 554 -44.91 22.84 -7.66
N ASP A 555 -44.97 21.52 -7.88
CA ASP A 555 -45.73 20.90 -8.95
C ASP A 555 -46.75 19.92 -8.34
N VAL A 556 -48.02 20.16 -8.66
CA VAL A 556 -49.17 19.42 -8.16
C VAL A 556 -50.24 19.41 -9.26
N GLU A 557 -50.90 18.27 -9.45
CA GLU A 557 -52.03 18.21 -10.36
C GLU A 557 -53.19 19.08 -9.84
N SER A 558 -53.87 19.83 -10.72
CA SER A 558 -54.91 20.79 -10.33
C SER A 558 -56.03 20.20 -9.46
N ARG A 559 -56.32 18.90 -9.59
CA ARG A 559 -57.32 18.20 -8.77
C ARG A 559 -56.90 17.94 -7.31
N PHE A 560 -55.62 18.14 -6.97
CA PHE A 560 -55.06 17.92 -5.64
C PHE A 560 -54.47 19.20 -5.01
N GLU A 561 -54.64 20.36 -5.64
CA GLU A 561 -54.13 21.64 -5.12
C GLU A 561 -54.62 21.93 -3.69
N ASP A 562 -55.91 21.71 -3.42
CA ASP A 562 -56.51 21.93 -2.09
C ASP A 562 -55.92 21.01 -1.01
N VAL A 563 -55.50 19.79 -1.37
CA VAL A 563 -54.91 18.82 -0.44
C VAL A 563 -53.54 19.30 0.06
N PHE A 564 -52.82 20.05 -0.78
CA PHE A 564 -51.48 20.52 -0.51
C PHE A 564 -51.41 22.03 -0.29
N ALA A 565 -52.53 22.71 -0.07
CA ALA A 565 -52.59 24.17 0.08
C ALA A 565 -51.65 24.69 1.20
N ASP A 566 -51.55 23.96 2.31
CA ASP A 566 -50.70 24.34 3.46
C ASP A 566 -49.20 24.28 3.13
N VAL A 567 -48.81 23.37 2.23
CA VAL A 567 -47.41 23.20 1.82
C VAL A 567 -47.11 23.98 0.54
N ASN A 568 -48.09 24.27 -0.31
CA ASN A 568 -47.94 25.05 -1.54
C ASN A 568 -47.81 26.55 -1.24
N GLN A 569 -46.60 26.97 -0.88
CA GLN A 569 -46.29 28.35 -0.50
C GLN A 569 -45.71 29.14 -1.68
N ASN A 570 -45.37 30.40 -1.42
CA ASN A 570 -44.76 31.29 -2.39
C ASN A 570 -43.51 30.70 -3.07
N LYS A 571 -43.34 31.06 -4.35
CA LYS A 571 -42.18 30.70 -5.18
C LYS A 571 -40.84 31.19 -4.60
N PHE A 572 -40.86 32.23 -3.77
CA PHE A 572 -39.67 32.71 -3.06
C PHE A 572 -39.49 31.93 -1.76
N SER A 573 -38.39 31.18 -1.67
CA SER A 573 -38.02 30.43 -0.47
C SER A 573 -37.14 31.26 0.44
N HIS A 574 -37.43 31.21 1.73
CA HIS A 574 -36.56 31.70 2.78
C HIS A 574 -36.54 30.70 3.93
N THR A 575 -35.35 30.25 4.32
CA THR A 575 -35.20 29.15 5.27
C THR A 575 -34.20 29.52 6.35
N PHE A 576 -34.64 29.51 7.60
CA PHE A 576 -33.73 29.58 8.75
C PHE A 576 -33.20 28.18 9.07
N ARG A 577 -31.89 28.08 9.30
CA ARG A 577 -31.19 26.81 9.50
C ARG A 577 -30.50 26.83 10.85
N ILE A 578 -30.73 25.82 11.67
CA ILE A 578 -29.95 25.53 12.87
C ILE A 578 -29.51 24.07 12.77
N GLY A 579 -28.24 23.81 13.05
CA GLY A 579 -27.72 22.45 13.06
C GLY A 579 -26.68 22.26 14.16
N ILE A 580 -26.65 21.03 14.67
CA ILE A 580 -25.55 20.50 15.47
C ILE A 580 -25.13 19.20 14.79
N SER A 581 -23.85 19.02 14.50
CA SER A 581 -23.30 17.83 13.88
C SER A 581 -22.17 17.27 14.74
N PHE A 582 -22.13 15.94 14.85
CA PHE A 582 -21.02 15.24 15.48
C PHE A 582 -20.20 14.61 14.37
N GLY A 583 -18.88 14.75 14.45
CA GLY A 583 -18.01 14.21 13.44
C GLY A 583 -16.69 13.68 13.96
N TYR A 584 -16.01 12.93 13.11
CA TYR A 584 -14.68 12.42 13.36
C TYR A 584 -13.75 12.92 12.25
N ALA A 585 -12.68 13.59 12.67
CA ALA A 585 -11.64 14.11 11.81
C ALA A 585 -10.53 13.07 11.65
N MET A 586 -10.15 12.80 10.41
CA MET A 586 -9.05 11.92 10.02
C MET A 586 -8.02 12.73 9.24
N SER A 587 -6.77 12.68 9.68
CA SER A 587 -5.66 13.37 9.05
C SER A 587 -5.09 12.56 7.88
N PHE A 588 -4.78 13.22 6.76
CA PHE A 588 -4.09 12.57 5.62
C PHE A 588 -2.57 12.59 5.75
N GLY A 589 -2.05 13.40 6.66
CA GLY A 589 -0.65 13.39 7.04
C GLY A 589 -0.49 12.49 8.25
N GLY A 590 -0.17 11.22 8.02
CA GLY A 590 0.41 10.41 9.08
C GLY A 590 1.60 11.17 9.65
N ARG A 591 1.56 11.50 10.94
CA ARG A 591 2.78 11.71 11.71
C ARG A 591 3.54 10.39 11.67
N ARG A 592 4.34 10.21 10.61
CA ARG A 592 5.57 9.44 10.64
C ARG A 592 6.70 10.38 10.99
#